data_AF-A0A454VY97-F1
#
_entry.id   AF-A0A454VY97-F1
#
_cell.length_a   1.000
_cell.length_b   1.000
_cell.length_c   1.000
_cell.angle_alpha   90.00
_cell.angle_beta   90.00
_cell.angle_gamma   90.00
#
_symmetry.space_group_name_H-M   'P 1'
#
loop_
_entity.id
_entity.type
_entity.pdbx_description
1 polymer ?
#
loop_
_entity_poly.entity_id
_entity_poly.type
_entity_poly.pdbx_seq_one_letter_code
_entity_poly.pdbx_strand_id
1 'polypeptide(L)'
;LHYMTGTVPTGLPVVVGHEVAGVVEAIGSAVTGLRVGDRVVGALTPSCGRCANCEAGRSTQCRRVAEVRRRPRPAFRLTDGEPVERLGDVGAFSRHTLMRENALVKLDDAVPLHVGCLLACCVITGVGAVFRGARVRPGSTVAVIGCGGVGSAVVQGARLAGASAVVAIDLDEARLKAARGYGATHVVNGGVEDVAAEVRSLLGDGVDYSFEAVGSARTAATALAVLRPTGTACLVGIAPEGTELTLPASDFFFGEKRLIGSYMGSGQVRQDI
;
A
#
# COMPACT_ATOMS: atom_id res chain seq x y z
N LEU A 1 -5.59 8.55 -8.60
CA LEU A 1 -5.69 8.27 -10.04
C LEU A 1 -6.82 7.30 -10.35
N HIS A 2 -6.80 6.06 -9.83
CA HIS A 2 -7.78 5.01 -10.14
C HIS A 2 -9.26 5.42 -10.05
N TYR A 3 -9.63 6.22 -9.06
CA TYR A 3 -11.01 6.72 -8.89
C TYR A 3 -11.38 7.83 -9.88
N MET A 4 -10.40 8.63 -10.32
CA MET A 4 -10.63 9.70 -11.32
C MET A 4 -10.72 9.16 -12.74
N THR A 5 -10.00 8.07 -13.04
CA THR A 5 -9.98 7.43 -14.36
C THR A 5 -11.02 6.32 -14.51
N GLY A 6 -11.83 6.05 -13.47
CA GLY A 6 -12.87 5.02 -13.49
C GLY A 6 -12.37 3.58 -13.33
N THR A 7 -11.09 3.36 -13.04
CA THR A 7 -10.55 2.01 -12.75
C THR A 7 -11.20 1.40 -11.51
N VAL A 8 -11.57 2.24 -10.54
CA VAL A 8 -12.40 1.85 -9.39
C VAL A 8 -13.72 2.63 -9.45
N PRO A 9 -14.88 1.95 -9.56
CA PRO A 9 -16.18 2.62 -9.60
C PRO A 9 -16.39 3.54 -8.38
N THR A 10 -16.87 4.75 -8.62
CA THR A 10 -17.12 5.75 -7.56
C THR A 10 -18.40 6.52 -7.87
N GLY A 11 -19.32 6.61 -6.90
CA GLY A 11 -20.50 7.47 -7.01
C GLY A 11 -20.13 8.95 -6.96
N LEU A 12 -20.77 9.76 -7.78
CA LEU A 12 -20.59 11.21 -7.84
C LEU A 12 -21.84 11.93 -7.26
N PRO A 13 -21.69 13.14 -6.69
CA PRO A 13 -20.44 13.88 -6.48
C PRO A 13 -19.62 13.35 -5.29
N VAL A 14 -18.29 13.46 -5.38
CA VAL A 14 -17.36 12.96 -4.36
C VAL A 14 -16.18 13.91 -4.14
N VAL A 15 -15.84 14.19 -2.87
CA VAL A 15 -14.57 14.81 -2.51
C VAL A 15 -13.49 13.74 -2.50
N VAL A 16 -12.50 13.88 -3.37
CA VAL A 16 -11.38 12.93 -3.50
C VAL A 16 -10.25 13.22 -2.52
N GLY A 17 -9.16 12.44 -2.60
CA GLY A 17 -8.00 12.52 -1.71
C GLY A 17 -8.14 11.61 -0.49
N HIS A 18 -7.06 10.88 -0.18
CA HIS A 18 -7.03 9.93 0.94
C HIS A 18 -5.70 9.86 1.69
N GLU A 19 -4.68 10.58 1.21
CA GLU A 19 -3.41 10.77 1.91
C GLU A 19 -3.50 12.10 2.65
N VAL A 20 -3.79 12.05 3.95
CA VAL A 20 -4.10 13.24 4.75
C VAL A 20 -3.32 13.22 6.05
N ALA A 21 -2.70 14.35 6.36
CA ALA A 21 -2.26 14.67 7.71
C ALA A 21 -2.68 16.11 8.04
N GLY A 22 -2.98 16.36 9.30
CA GLY A 22 -3.49 17.66 9.74
C GLY A 22 -3.45 17.82 11.25
N VAL A 23 -4.08 18.88 11.73
CA VAL A 23 -4.23 19.16 13.16
C VAL A 23 -5.69 18.99 13.54
N VAL A 24 -5.95 18.33 14.67
CA VAL A 24 -7.31 18.17 15.21
C VAL A 24 -7.84 19.53 15.64
N GLU A 25 -8.85 20.04 14.95
CA GLU A 25 -9.50 21.31 15.28
C GLU A 25 -10.62 21.14 16.33
N ALA A 26 -11.39 20.07 16.23
CA ALA A 26 -12.49 19.76 17.13
C ALA A 26 -12.67 18.25 17.28
N ILE A 27 -13.25 17.82 18.41
CA ILE A 27 -13.53 16.41 18.71
C ILE A 27 -14.99 16.22 19.12
N GLY A 28 -15.54 15.03 18.82
CA GLY A 28 -16.85 14.64 19.33
C GLY A 28 -16.78 14.21 20.80
N SER A 29 -17.90 14.28 21.51
CA SER A 29 -17.97 13.97 22.96
C SER A 29 -17.55 12.54 23.35
N ALA A 30 -17.55 11.60 22.40
CA ALA A 30 -17.15 10.21 22.63
C ALA A 30 -15.69 9.91 22.26
N VAL A 31 -14.93 10.91 21.76
CA VAL A 31 -13.51 10.78 21.44
C VAL A 31 -12.70 10.80 22.73
N THR A 32 -11.73 9.89 22.86
CA THR A 32 -10.98 9.68 24.11
C THR A 32 -9.47 9.56 23.91
N GLY A 33 -9.01 9.17 22.72
CA GLY A 33 -7.62 8.96 22.35
C GLY A 33 -6.97 10.11 21.58
N LEU A 34 -7.69 11.20 21.33
CA LEU A 34 -7.19 12.40 20.64
C LEU A 34 -7.70 13.68 21.33
N ARG A 35 -6.95 14.77 21.19
CA ARG A 35 -7.33 16.11 21.66
C ARG A 35 -7.14 17.17 20.58
N VAL A 36 -7.80 18.31 20.75
CA VAL A 36 -7.57 19.50 19.92
C VAL A 36 -6.08 19.87 19.95
N GLY A 37 -5.53 20.18 18.78
CA GLY A 37 -4.10 20.47 18.58
C GLY A 37 -3.23 19.26 18.29
N ASP A 38 -3.71 18.02 18.46
CA ASP A 38 -2.93 16.84 18.06
C ASP A 38 -2.72 16.82 16.55
N ARG A 39 -1.49 16.52 16.13
CA ARG A 39 -1.16 16.23 14.73
C ARG A 39 -1.53 14.79 14.44
N VAL A 40 -2.25 14.56 13.35
CA VAL A 40 -2.79 13.24 13.02
C VAL A 40 -2.62 12.92 11.55
N VAL A 41 -2.54 11.64 11.23
CA VAL A 41 -2.68 11.09 9.88
C VAL A 41 -3.99 10.31 9.77
N GLY A 42 -4.65 10.42 8.63
CA GLY A 42 -5.88 9.69 8.32
C GLY A 42 -5.61 8.41 7.52
N ALA A 43 -6.10 7.29 8.02
CA ALA A 43 -5.96 5.98 7.42
C ALA A 43 -7.21 5.57 6.64
N LEU A 44 -6.98 4.93 5.48
CA LEU A 44 -8.03 4.32 4.68
C LEU A 44 -8.62 3.04 5.30
N THR A 45 -7.98 2.47 6.32
CA THR A 45 -8.33 1.17 6.91
C THR A 45 -8.75 1.30 8.38
N PRO A 46 -9.93 1.92 8.66
CA PRO A 46 -10.46 1.94 10.01
C PRO A 46 -10.70 0.51 10.50
N SER A 47 -10.34 0.27 11.75
CA SER A 47 -10.53 -1.03 12.38
C SER A 47 -11.25 -0.90 13.71
N CYS A 48 -11.89 -1.99 14.15
CA CYS A 48 -12.61 -2.02 15.42
C CYS A 48 -11.71 -2.31 16.63
N GLY A 49 -10.49 -2.81 16.40
CA GLY A 49 -9.54 -3.16 17.46
C GLY A 49 -9.87 -4.42 18.27
N ARG A 50 -11.04 -5.04 18.08
CA ARG A 50 -11.58 -6.07 18.99
C ARG A 50 -12.24 -7.28 18.33
N CYS A 51 -12.22 -7.38 17.00
CA CYS A 51 -12.69 -8.60 16.33
C CYS A 51 -11.51 -9.56 16.16
N ALA A 52 -11.79 -10.85 15.94
CA ALA A 52 -10.76 -11.88 15.79
C ALA A 52 -9.64 -11.53 14.79
N ASN A 53 -9.94 -10.80 13.70
CA ASN A 53 -8.90 -10.34 12.78
C ASN A 53 -8.07 -9.18 13.34
N CYS A 54 -8.69 -8.23 14.06
CA CYS A 54 -7.94 -7.16 14.72
C CYS A 54 -7.05 -7.71 15.84
N GLU A 55 -7.57 -8.60 16.67
CA GLU A 55 -6.83 -9.23 17.77
C GLU A 55 -5.64 -10.06 17.27
N ALA A 56 -5.80 -10.72 16.11
CA ALA A 56 -4.72 -11.47 15.47
C ALA A 56 -3.77 -10.61 14.62
N GLY A 57 -3.80 -9.28 14.75
CA GLY A 57 -2.90 -8.36 14.04
C GLY A 57 -3.16 -8.24 12.54
N ARG A 58 -4.42 -8.37 12.11
CA ARG A 58 -4.90 -8.24 10.72
C ARG A 58 -6.00 -7.19 10.61
N SER A 59 -5.76 -5.99 11.15
CA SER A 59 -6.76 -4.91 11.20
C SER A 59 -7.23 -4.40 9.82
N THR A 60 -6.43 -4.53 8.76
CA THR A 60 -6.86 -4.24 7.37
C THR A 60 -8.00 -5.13 6.91
N GLN A 61 -8.14 -6.31 7.52
CA GLN A 61 -9.21 -7.28 7.27
C GLN A 61 -10.24 -7.29 8.42
N CYS A 62 -10.52 -6.13 9.02
CA CYS A 62 -11.47 -6.01 10.11
C CYS A 62 -12.85 -6.59 9.72
N ARG A 63 -13.39 -7.53 10.52
CA ARG A 63 -14.70 -8.15 10.25
C ARG A 63 -15.89 -7.23 10.49
N ARG A 64 -15.67 -6.05 11.09
CA ARG A 64 -16.70 -5.07 11.44
C ARG A 64 -16.62 -3.80 10.58
N VAL A 65 -16.02 -3.88 9.38
CA VAL A 65 -15.83 -2.72 8.48
C VAL A 65 -17.14 -1.94 8.28
N ALA A 66 -18.25 -2.64 7.98
CA ALA A 66 -19.54 -1.99 7.76
C ALA A 66 -20.00 -1.16 8.98
N GLU A 67 -19.81 -1.66 10.20
CA GLU A 67 -20.14 -0.94 11.42
C GLU A 67 -19.19 0.24 11.66
N VAL A 68 -17.88 0.02 11.54
CA VAL A 68 -16.89 1.07 11.84
C VAL A 68 -16.89 2.18 10.81
N ARG A 69 -17.31 1.90 9.57
CA ARG A 69 -17.50 2.90 8.51
C ARG A 69 -18.86 3.57 8.57
N ARG A 70 -19.89 2.91 9.13
CA ARG A 70 -21.26 3.42 9.17
C ARG A 70 -21.27 4.87 9.65
N ARG A 71 -21.84 5.77 8.85
CA ARG A 71 -22.10 7.15 9.25
C ARG A 71 -23.57 7.50 9.02
N PRO A 72 -24.20 8.19 9.97
CA PRO A 72 -25.60 8.57 9.85
C PRO A 72 -25.81 9.81 8.95
N ARG A 73 -24.75 10.53 8.56
CA ARG A 73 -24.84 11.74 7.72
C ARG A 73 -23.64 11.84 6.75
N PRO A 74 -23.83 12.46 5.57
CA PRO A 74 -22.75 12.83 4.65
C PRO A 74 -21.71 13.70 5.35
N ALA A 75 -20.44 13.56 4.96
CA ALA A 75 -19.37 14.38 5.53
C ALA A 75 -19.37 15.82 4.98
N PHE A 76 -19.84 16.01 3.74
CA PHE A 76 -19.82 17.28 3.04
C PHE A 76 -21.21 17.63 2.49
N ARG A 77 -21.46 18.93 2.34
CA ARG A 77 -22.60 19.49 1.62
C ARG A 77 -22.12 20.64 0.75
N LEU A 78 -22.65 20.73 -0.47
CA LEU A 78 -22.48 21.92 -1.30
C LEU A 78 -23.29 23.08 -0.72
N THR A 79 -23.06 24.28 -1.27
CA THR A 79 -23.75 25.51 -0.84
C THR A 79 -25.26 25.49 -1.06
N ASP A 80 -25.73 24.70 -2.03
CA ASP A 80 -27.15 24.44 -2.30
C ASP A 80 -27.77 23.34 -1.39
N GLY A 81 -26.96 22.75 -0.52
CA GLY A 81 -27.37 21.69 0.41
C GLY A 81 -27.22 20.28 -0.14
N GLU A 82 -26.81 20.08 -1.40
CA GLU A 82 -26.59 18.77 -2.00
C GLU A 82 -25.54 17.98 -1.18
N PRO A 83 -25.83 16.73 -0.77
CA PRO A 83 -24.87 15.91 -0.05
C PRO A 83 -23.76 15.44 -0.99
N VAL A 84 -22.52 15.51 -0.53
CA VAL A 84 -21.34 15.07 -1.29
C VAL A 84 -20.66 13.94 -0.55
N GLU A 85 -20.40 12.85 -1.27
CA GLU A 85 -19.67 11.72 -0.75
C GLU A 85 -18.18 12.02 -0.62
N ARG A 86 -17.42 11.09 -0.04
CA ARG A 86 -15.98 11.25 0.15
C ARG A 86 -15.23 9.98 -0.10
N LEU A 87 -14.11 10.11 -0.80
CA LEU A 87 -13.30 8.98 -1.17
C LEU A 87 -12.75 8.27 0.07
N GLY A 88 -13.06 6.98 0.20
CA GLY A 88 -12.48 6.10 1.22
C GLY A 88 -12.80 6.48 2.67
N ASP A 89 -13.89 7.22 2.91
CA ASP A 89 -14.20 7.86 4.20
C ASP A 89 -13.21 8.95 4.64
N VAL A 90 -12.44 9.51 3.71
CA VAL A 90 -11.45 10.56 3.96
C VAL A 90 -11.87 11.86 3.30
N GLY A 91 -11.85 11.95 1.96
CA GLY A 91 -12.13 13.19 1.24
C GLY A 91 -11.16 14.31 1.60
N ALA A 92 -9.86 14.05 1.43
CA ALA A 92 -8.78 14.91 1.89
C ALA A 92 -8.59 16.20 1.09
N PHE A 93 -9.15 16.33 -0.12
CA PHE A 93 -9.04 17.55 -0.92
C PHE A 93 -10.06 18.61 -0.46
N SER A 94 -9.97 18.94 0.83
CA SER A 94 -10.77 19.91 1.55
C SER A 94 -9.90 20.49 2.66
N ARG A 95 -10.16 21.76 3.06
CA ARG A 95 -9.47 22.37 4.20
C ARG A 95 -9.80 21.70 5.53
N HIS A 96 -10.97 21.06 5.61
CA HIS A 96 -11.41 20.31 6.79
C HIS A 96 -11.98 18.97 6.36
N THR A 97 -11.69 17.91 7.13
CA THR A 97 -12.35 16.61 6.99
C THR A 97 -12.76 16.08 8.35
N LEU A 98 -13.98 15.56 8.43
CA LEU A 98 -14.47 14.91 9.63
C LEU A 98 -14.11 13.43 9.58
N MET A 99 -13.13 12.94 10.34
CA MET A 99 -12.80 11.50 10.38
C MET A 99 -13.26 10.85 11.69
N ARG A 100 -13.42 9.53 11.70
CA ARG A 100 -13.64 8.80 12.95
C ARG A 100 -12.29 8.62 13.64
N GLU A 101 -12.28 8.71 14.96
CA GLU A 101 -11.09 8.49 15.78
C GLU A 101 -10.36 7.18 15.43
N ASN A 102 -11.09 6.12 15.10
CA ASN A 102 -10.49 4.84 14.77
C ASN A 102 -9.84 4.73 13.39
N ALA A 103 -9.94 5.78 12.57
CA ALA A 103 -9.24 5.97 11.31
C ALA A 103 -8.08 6.98 11.45
N LEU A 104 -7.82 7.50 12.65
CA LEU A 104 -6.79 8.51 12.90
C LEU A 104 -5.68 7.91 13.75
N VAL A 105 -4.45 8.30 13.44
CA VAL A 105 -3.27 7.99 14.25
C VAL A 105 -2.56 9.30 14.56
N LYS A 106 -2.19 9.49 15.83
CA LYS A 106 -1.42 10.65 16.25
C LYS A 106 0.00 10.55 15.70
N LEU A 107 0.43 11.61 15.02
CA LEU A 107 1.80 11.74 14.54
C LEU A 107 2.70 12.28 15.64
N ASP A 108 3.96 11.84 15.63
CA ASP A 108 5.01 12.47 16.41
C ASP A 108 5.25 13.91 15.91
N ASP A 109 5.53 14.84 16.83
CA ASP A 109 5.75 16.25 16.51
C ASP A 109 6.99 16.47 15.61
N ALA A 110 7.93 15.52 15.60
CA ALA A 110 9.09 15.55 14.72
C ALA A 110 8.75 15.28 13.24
N VAL A 111 7.59 14.69 12.92
CA VAL A 111 7.23 14.28 11.55
C VAL A 111 6.43 15.38 10.85
N PRO A 112 7.00 16.15 9.88
CA PRO A 112 6.28 17.22 9.20
C PRO A 112 5.01 16.70 8.52
N LEU A 113 3.92 17.48 8.54
CA LEU A 113 2.62 17.02 7.99
C LEU A 113 2.67 16.63 6.51
N HIS A 114 3.50 17.32 5.71
CA HIS A 114 3.69 17.00 4.29
C HIS A 114 4.41 15.66 4.05
N VAL A 115 5.11 15.13 5.05
CA VAL A 115 5.67 13.76 5.05
C VAL A 115 4.64 12.80 5.64
N GLY A 116 4.04 13.19 6.78
CA GLY A 116 3.07 12.38 7.51
C GLY A 116 1.88 11.93 6.68
N CYS A 117 1.42 12.74 5.72
CA CYS A 117 0.29 12.39 4.86
C CYS A 117 0.53 11.14 4.00
N LEU A 118 1.78 10.81 3.68
CA LEU A 118 2.17 9.63 2.89
C LEU A 118 2.18 8.34 3.72
N LEU A 119 2.24 8.46 5.06
CA LEU A 119 2.44 7.32 5.96
C LEU A 119 1.29 6.32 5.91
N ALA A 120 0.04 6.79 5.86
CA ALA A 120 -1.15 5.94 5.97
C ALA A 120 -1.67 5.39 4.63
N CYS A 121 -0.93 5.56 3.54
CA CYS A 121 -1.22 4.95 2.25
C CYS A 121 0.02 4.29 1.65
N CYS A 122 0.79 4.97 0.80
CA CYS A 122 1.85 4.34 0.04
C CYS A 122 2.98 3.78 0.92
N VAL A 123 3.38 4.49 1.98
CA VAL A 123 4.48 4.07 2.86
C VAL A 123 4.12 2.83 3.67
N ILE A 124 3.01 2.86 4.42
CA ILE A 124 2.54 1.67 5.16
C ILE A 124 2.25 0.50 4.21
N THR A 125 1.79 0.78 2.99
CA THR A 125 1.54 -0.28 2.01
C THR A 125 2.83 -0.96 1.59
N GLY A 126 3.85 -0.20 1.19
CA GLY A 126 5.12 -0.77 0.75
C GLY A 126 5.91 -1.42 1.88
N VAL A 127 6.12 -0.70 2.99
CA VAL A 127 6.87 -1.20 4.15
C VAL A 127 6.13 -2.36 4.81
N GLY A 128 4.81 -2.24 4.97
CA GLY A 128 3.97 -3.31 5.50
C GLY A 128 4.01 -4.57 4.62
N ALA A 129 3.96 -4.42 3.29
CA ALA A 129 4.05 -5.57 2.39
C ALA A 129 5.35 -6.36 2.63
N VAL A 130 6.46 -5.67 2.90
CA VAL A 130 7.74 -6.30 3.25
C VAL A 130 7.70 -7.00 4.61
N PHE A 131 7.34 -6.28 5.69
CA PHE A 131 7.47 -6.79 7.06
C PHE A 131 6.32 -7.69 7.52
N ARG A 132 5.09 -7.41 7.07
CA ARG A 132 3.87 -8.11 7.50
C ARG A 132 3.31 -9.04 6.43
N GLY A 133 3.29 -8.58 5.17
CA GLY A 133 2.78 -9.34 4.03
C GLY A 133 3.66 -10.55 3.71
N ALA A 134 4.79 -10.30 3.06
CA ALA A 134 5.76 -11.30 2.63
C ALA A 134 6.69 -11.76 3.76
N ARG A 135 6.87 -10.94 4.81
CA ARG A 135 7.78 -11.20 5.94
C ARG A 135 9.20 -11.48 5.44
N VAL A 136 9.74 -10.55 4.67
CA VAL A 136 11.09 -10.62 4.10
C VAL A 136 12.10 -10.86 5.22
N ARG A 137 13.02 -11.79 4.95
CA ARG A 137 14.06 -12.19 5.89
C ARG A 137 15.36 -11.42 5.60
N PRO A 138 16.15 -11.08 6.62
CA PRO A 138 17.49 -10.57 6.41
C PRO A 138 18.33 -11.51 5.53
N GLY A 139 19.12 -10.95 4.63
CA GLY A 139 19.94 -11.69 3.66
C GLY A 139 19.21 -12.12 2.38
N SER A 140 17.89 -12.01 2.31
CA SER A 140 17.12 -12.37 1.11
C SER A 140 17.30 -11.39 -0.05
N THR A 141 17.02 -11.85 -1.27
CA THR A 141 16.99 -11.02 -2.48
C THR A 141 15.56 -10.60 -2.83
N VAL A 142 15.40 -9.37 -3.30
CA VAL A 142 14.07 -8.77 -3.56
C VAL A 142 14.01 -8.17 -4.97
N ALA A 143 12.93 -8.40 -5.70
CA ALA A 143 12.57 -7.63 -6.89
C ALA A 143 11.32 -6.77 -6.64
N VAL A 144 11.29 -5.55 -7.15
CA VAL A 144 10.16 -4.62 -7.03
C VAL A 144 9.74 -4.15 -8.42
N ILE A 145 8.55 -4.55 -8.85
CA ILE A 145 7.98 -4.20 -10.15
C ILE A 145 7.07 -2.99 -9.97
N GLY A 146 7.44 -1.87 -10.61
CA GLY A 146 6.84 -0.56 -10.47
C GLY A 146 7.50 0.24 -9.35
N CYS A 147 8.14 1.36 -9.70
CA CYS A 147 8.89 2.25 -8.81
C CYS A 147 8.14 3.55 -8.51
N GLY A 148 6.81 3.51 -8.43
CA GLY A 148 5.97 4.61 -7.93
C GLY A 148 6.07 4.80 -6.41
N GLY A 149 5.11 5.49 -5.79
CA GLY A 149 5.12 5.74 -4.33
C GLY A 149 5.16 4.45 -3.49
N VAL A 150 4.31 3.47 -3.82
CA VAL A 150 4.28 2.17 -3.13
C VAL A 150 5.58 1.40 -3.38
N GLY A 151 6.01 1.27 -4.64
CA GLY A 151 7.24 0.54 -4.98
C GLY A 151 8.49 1.15 -4.34
N SER A 152 8.59 2.47 -4.31
CA SER A 152 9.68 3.18 -3.62
C SER A 152 9.67 2.90 -2.11
N ALA A 153 8.49 2.76 -1.50
CA ALA A 153 8.37 2.34 -0.11
C ALA A 153 8.71 0.85 0.09
N VAL A 154 8.40 -0.03 -0.86
CA VAL A 154 8.84 -1.44 -0.84
C VAL A 154 10.38 -1.52 -0.91
N VAL A 155 11.02 -0.76 -1.80
CA VAL A 155 12.50 -0.72 -1.91
C VAL A 155 13.14 -0.34 -0.58
N GLN A 156 12.63 0.72 0.06
CA GLN A 156 13.09 1.15 1.38
C GLN A 156 12.81 0.09 2.46
N GLY A 157 11.60 -0.48 2.47
CA GLY A 157 11.22 -1.55 3.38
C GLY A 157 12.13 -2.77 3.25
N ALA A 158 12.46 -3.19 2.04
CA ALA A 158 13.35 -4.32 1.76
C ALA A 158 14.77 -4.05 2.30
N ARG A 159 15.29 -2.83 2.13
CA ARG A 159 16.57 -2.44 2.76
C ARG A 159 16.50 -2.47 4.28
N LEU A 160 15.45 -1.93 4.88
CA LEU A 160 15.23 -1.95 6.33
C LEU A 160 15.11 -3.37 6.87
N ALA A 161 14.53 -4.29 6.10
CA ALA A 161 14.42 -5.71 6.44
C ALA A 161 15.76 -6.48 6.28
N GLY A 162 16.81 -5.81 5.78
CA GLY A 162 18.14 -6.40 5.61
C GLY A 162 18.29 -7.24 4.35
N ALA A 163 17.53 -6.96 3.28
CA ALA A 163 17.72 -7.62 2.00
C ALA A 163 19.15 -7.43 1.47
N SER A 164 19.77 -8.51 0.99
CA SER A 164 21.14 -8.50 0.45
C SER A 164 21.21 -7.83 -0.93
N ALA A 165 20.14 -7.94 -1.72
CA ALA A 165 19.98 -7.26 -2.99
C ALA A 165 18.53 -6.83 -3.21
N VAL A 166 18.34 -5.66 -3.83
CA VAL A 166 17.04 -5.12 -4.21
C VAL A 166 17.10 -4.69 -5.68
N VAL A 167 16.36 -5.37 -6.55
CA VAL A 167 16.22 -5.07 -7.97
C VAL A 167 14.97 -4.24 -8.20
N ALA A 168 15.14 -2.99 -8.60
CA ALA A 168 14.04 -2.13 -9.01
C ALA A 168 13.74 -2.31 -10.51
N ILE A 169 12.48 -2.54 -10.86
CA ILE A 169 12.02 -2.78 -12.23
C ILE A 169 10.94 -1.75 -12.57
N ASP A 170 11.17 -0.94 -13.60
CA ASP A 170 10.23 0.07 -14.10
C ASP A 170 10.51 0.34 -15.59
N LEU A 171 9.56 0.96 -16.29
CA LEU A 171 9.75 1.43 -17.67
C LEU A 171 10.39 2.83 -17.71
N ASP A 172 10.23 3.60 -16.63
CA ASP A 172 10.70 4.97 -16.52
C ASP A 172 12.12 5.03 -15.92
N GLU A 173 13.08 5.46 -16.76
CA GLU A 173 14.49 5.61 -16.38
C GLU A 173 14.73 6.59 -15.22
N ALA A 174 13.91 7.65 -15.10
CA ALA A 174 14.04 8.61 -13.99
C ALA A 174 13.63 7.95 -12.66
N ARG A 175 12.60 7.08 -12.68
CA ARG A 175 12.21 6.31 -11.50
C ARG A 175 13.25 5.26 -11.13
N LEU A 176 13.84 4.58 -12.10
CA LEU A 176 14.94 3.64 -11.86
C LEU A 176 16.15 4.35 -11.24
N LYS A 177 16.52 5.52 -11.76
CA LYS A 177 17.58 6.36 -11.20
C LYS A 177 17.28 6.76 -9.75
N ALA A 178 16.06 7.20 -9.46
CA ALA A 178 15.63 7.57 -8.12
C ALA A 178 15.62 6.37 -7.15
N ALA A 179 15.21 5.18 -7.62
CA ALA A 179 15.12 3.97 -6.81
C ALA A 179 16.46 3.57 -6.16
N ARG A 180 17.59 3.87 -6.80
CA ARG A 180 18.93 3.67 -6.19
C ARG A 180 19.11 4.48 -4.92
N GLY A 181 18.66 5.74 -4.92
CA GLY A 181 18.69 6.60 -3.73
C GLY A 181 17.78 6.11 -2.60
N TYR A 182 16.73 5.35 -2.93
CA TYR A 182 15.83 4.73 -1.96
C TYR A 182 16.29 3.36 -1.46
N GLY A 183 17.35 2.80 -2.05
CA GLY A 183 17.92 1.53 -1.63
C GLY A 183 18.02 0.45 -2.70
N ALA A 184 17.61 0.66 -3.95
CA ALA A 184 17.83 -0.36 -4.98
C ALA A 184 19.33 -0.60 -5.20
N THR A 185 19.78 -1.86 -5.15
CA THR A 185 21.16 -2.24 -5.52
C THR A 185 21.30 -2.36 -7.03
N HIS A 186 20.26 -2.84 -7.69
CA HIS A 186 20.19 -3.06 -9.13
C HIS A 186 18.94 -2.40 -9.70
N VAL A 187 18.98 -2.09 -11.00
CA VAL A 187 17.83 -1.60 -11.75
C VAL A 187 17.73 -2.37 -13.05
N VAL A 188 16.51 -2.64 -13.50
CA VAL A 188 16.23 -3.29 -14.79
C VAL A 188 15.11 -2.52 -15.47
N ASN A 189 15.29 -2.16 -16.74
CA ASN A 189 14.19 -1.59 -17.52
C ASN A 189 13.18 -2.69 -17.85
N GLY A 190 11.92 -2.52 -17.43
CA GLY A 190 10.85 -3.51 -17.64
C GLY A 190 10.38 -3.65 -19.09
N GLY A 191 10.93 -2.86 -20.02
CA GLY A 191 10.61 -2.86 -21.44
C GLY A 191 11.43 -3.86 -22.26
N VAL A 192 12.42 -4.51 -21.64
CA VAL A 192 13.17 -5.61 -22.25
C VAL A 192 12.27 -6.84 -22.50
N GLU A 193 12.72 -7.72 -23.38
CA GLU A 193 11.96 -8.91 -23.79
C GLU A 193 11.77 -9.91 -22.64
N ASP A 194 12.84 -10.24 -21.90
CA ASP A 194 12.80 -11.17 -20.77
C ASP A 194 13.40 -10.55 -19.50
N VAL A 195 12.54 -9.87 -18.73
CA VAL A 195 12.90 -9.29 -17.43
C VAL A 195 13.42 -10.35 -16.46
N ALA A 196 12.93 -11.60 -16.54
CA ALA A 196 13.35 -12.65 -15.64
C ALA A 196 14.78 -13.14 -15.99
N ALA A 197 15.15 -13.17 -17.27
CA ALA A 197 16.53 -13.42 -17.68
C ALA A 197 17.50 -12.33 -17.16
N GLU A 198 17.11 -11.06 -17.22
CA GLU A 198 17.91 -9.97 -16.66
C GLU A 198 18.06 -10.07 -15.14
N VAL A 199 17.00 -10.41 -14.41
CA VAL A 199 17.11 -10.64 -12.95
C VAL A 199 18.04 -11.81 -12.65
N ARG A 200 17.97 -12.90 -13.44
CA ARG A 200 18.86 -14.06 -13.30
C ARG A 200 20.31 -13.74 -13.64
N SER A 201 20.57 -12.91 -14.65
CA SER A 201 21.95 -12.49 -14.99
C SER A 201 22.60 -11.71 -13.84
N LEU A 202 21.82 -10.97 -13.06
CA LEU A 202 22.28 -10.21 -11.91
C LEU A 202 22.44 -11.05 -10.63
N LEU A 203 21.51 -11.98 -10.37
CA LEU A 203 21.37 -12.63 -9.05
C LEU A 203 21.35 -14.17 -9.09
N GLY A 204 21.55 -14.80 -10.25
CA GLY A 204 21.58 -16.25 -10.39
C GLY A 204 20.22 -16.85 -10.75
N ASP A 205 19.60 -17.60 -9.84
CA ASP A 205 18.37 -18.37 -10.13
C ASP A 205 17.06 -17.57 -9.92
N GLY A 206 17.17 -16.29 -9.55
CA GLY A 206 16.05 -15.39 -9.34
C GLY A 206 16.08 -14.72 -7.97
N VAL A 207 14.93 -14.22 -7.51
CA VAL A 207 14.80 -13.58 -6.20
C VAL A 207 13.96 -14.39 -5.20
N ASP A 208 14.25 -14.22 -3.91
CA ASP A 208 13.42 -14.79 -2.82
C ASP A 208 12.02 -14.21 -2.78
N TYR A 209 11.94 -12.90 -2.96
CA TYR A 209 10.70 -12.15 -2.86
C TYR A 209 10.55 -11.22 -4.06
N SER A 210 9.34 -11.14 -4.59
CA SER A 210 8.98 -10.11 -5.56
C SER A 210 7.76 -9.34 -5.09
N PHE A 211 7.70 -8.06 -5.42
CA PHE A 211 6.58 -7.19 -5.10
C PHE A 211 6.06 -6.56 -6.39
N GLU A 212 4.78 -6.73 -6.66
CA GLU A 212 4.10 -6.15 -7.81
C GLU A 212 3.32 -4.92 -7.33
N ALA A 213 3.72 -3.73 -7.77
CA ALA A 213 3.16 -2.45 -7.33
C ALA A 213 2.59 -1.60 -8.48
N VAL A 214 2.19 -2.25 -9.59
CA VAL A 214 1.57 -1.60 -10.76
C VAL A 214 0.08 -1.91 -10.84
N GLY A 215 -0.31 -3.17 -10.65
CA GLY A 215 -1.69 -3.64 -10.75
C GLY A 215 -2.06 -4.08 -12.17
N SER A 216 -1.32 -5.04 -12.73
CA SER A 216 -1.68 -5.64 -14.02
C SER A 216 -1.36 -7.13 -14.07
N ALA A 217 -2.07 -7.89 -14.91
CA ALA A 217 -1.80 -9.31 -15.12
C ALA A 217 -0.37 -9.56 -15.63
N ARG A 218 0.14 -8.69 -16.52
CA ARG A 218 1.51 -8.79 -17.07
C ARG A 218 2.57 -8.63 -15.98
N THR A 219 2.43 -7.62 -15.12
CA THR A 219 3.39 -7.37 -14.03
C THR A 219 3.27 -8.41 -12.92
N ALA A 220 2.08 -8.96 -12.68
CA ALA A 220 1.89 -10.10 -11.77
C ALA A 220 2.59 -11.37 -12.29
N ALA A 221 2.47 -11.69 -13.59
CA ALA A 221 3.20 -12.78 -14.21
C ALA A 221 4.73 -12.56 -14.13
N THR A 222 5.18 -11.33 -14.38
CA THR A 222 6.60 -10.95 -14.22
C THR A 222 7.06 -11.18 -12.79
N ALA A 223 6.27 -10.77 -11.79
CA ALA A 223 6.58 -10.98 -10.38
C ALA A 223 6.78 -12.46 -10.03
N LEU A 224 5.98 -13.37 -10.59
CA LEU A 224 6.18 -14.81 -10.40
C LEU A 224 7.39 -15.37 -11.18
N ALA A 225 7.63 -14.86 -12.40
CA ALA A 225 8.69 -15.32 -13.29
C ALA A 225 10.10 -14.99 -12.78
N VAL A 226 10.27 -13.86 -12.08
CA VAL A 226 11.56 -13.44 -11.51
C VAL A 226 11.94 -14.23 -10.23
N LEU A 227 11.01 -14.99 -9.66
CA LEU A 227 11.28 -15.78 -8.45
C LEU A 227 12.15 -17.00 -8.76
N ARG A 228 13.04 -17.30 -7.83
CA ARG A 228 13.64 -18.63 -7.71
C ARG A 228 12.62 -19.65 -7.15
N PRO A 229 12.89 -20.97 -7.23
CA PRO A 229 12.08 -21.95 -6.52
C PRO A 229 11.92 -21.60 -5.02
N THR A 230 10.77 -21.91 -4.43
CA THR A 230 10.35 -21.57 -3.06
C THR A 230 10.11 -20.08 -2.77
N GLY A 231 10.34 -19.22 -3.76
CA GLY A 231 10.15 -17.76 -3.66
C GLY A 231 8.69 -17.35 -3.47
N THR A 232 8.48 -16.09 -3.05
CA THR A 232 7.15 -15.53 -2.79
C THR A 232 6.93 -14.22 -3.54
N ALA A 233 5.91 -14.19 -4.41
CA ALA A 233 5.42 -12.99 -5.06
C ALA A 233 4.29 -12.38 -4.23
N CYS A 234 4.42 -11.09 -3.91
CA CYS A 234 3.43 -10.31 -3.18
C CYS A 234 2.79 -9.26 -4.10
N LEU A 235 1.52 -9.45 -4.42
CA LEU A 235 0.74 -8.50 -5.21
C LEU A 235 0.21 -7.38 -4.32
N VAL A 236 0.59 -6.15 -4.66
CA VAL A 236 0.27 -4.92 -3.92
C VAL A 236 -0.51 -3.95 -4.80
N GLY A 237 -0.25 -3.96 -6.11
CA GLY A 237 -0.94 -3.13 -7.10
C GLY A 237 -2.42 -3.48 -7.23
N ILE A 238 -3.22 -2.49 -7.61
CA ILE A 238 -4.66 -2.65 -7.83
C ILE A 238 -4.91 -2.83 -9.33
N ALA A 239 -5.28 -4.04 -9.73
CA ALA A 239 -5.70 -4.32 -11.10
C ALA A 239 -7.13 -3.82 -11.37
N PRO A 240 -7.48 -3.48 -12.63
CA PRO A 240 -8.85 -3.21 -13.02
C PRO A 240 -9.79 -4.36 -12.66
N GLU A 241 -11.06 -4.03 -12.39
CA GLU A 241 -12.11 -5.03 -12.13
C GLU A 241 -12.23 -6.03 -13.30
N GLY A 242 -12.39 -7.31 -12.98
CA GLY A 242 -12.46 -8.39 -13.97
C GLY A 242 -11.10 -8.87 -14.51
N THR A 243 -9.97 -8.31 -14.06
CA THR A 243 -8.64 -8.80 -14.46
C THR A 243 -8.39 -10.21 -13.90
N GLU A 244 -8.11 -11.16 -14.78
CA GLU A 244 -7.69 -12.52 -14.42
C GLU A 244 -6.17 -12.68 -14.44
N LEU A 245 -5.66 -13.60 -13.61
CA LEU A 245 -4.24 -13.95 -13.57
C LEU A 245 -4.05 -15.37 -14.12
N THR A 246 -3.39 -15.48 -15.27
CA THR A 246 -3.01 -16.77 -15.86
C THR A 246 -1.54 -17.05 -15.56
N LEU A 247 -1.28 -18.08 -14.76
CA LEU A 247 0.06 -18.42 -14.26
C LEU A 247 0.38 -19.90 -14.48
N PRO A 248 1.65 -20.28 -14.70
CA PRO A 248 2.02 -21.67 -14.90
C PRO A 248 1.77 -22.51 -13.65
N ALA A 249 0.91 -23.53 -13.73
CA ALA A 249 0.64 -24.41 -12.59
C ALA A 249 1.90 -25.14 -12.07
N SER A 250 2.86 -25.40 -12.99
CA SER A 250 4.15 -26.02 -12.68
C SER A 250 5.02 -25.19 -11.73
N ASP A 251 4.91 -23.85 -11.76
CA ASP A 251 5.65 -22.96 -10.85
C ASP A 251 5.26 -23.21 -9.38
N PHE A 252 3.98 -23.54 -9.14
CA PHE A 252 3.47 -23.83 -7.80
C PHE A 252 3.77 -25.27 -7.38
N PHE A 253 3.58 -26.23 -8.28
CA PHE A 253 3.74 -27.65 -7.95
C PHE A 253 5.21 -28.08 -7.85
N PHE A 254 6.02 -27.80 -8.88
CA PHE A 254 7.42 -28.20 -8.91
C PHE A 254 8.35 -27.15 -8.30
N GLY A 255 8.00 -25.87 -8.45
CA GLY A 255 8.81 -24.76 -7.95
C GLY A 255 8.49 -24.35 -6.53
N GLU A 256 7.41 -24.86 -5.92
CA GLU A 256 6.91 -24.44 -4.59
C GLU A 256 6.79 -22.91 -4.42
N LYS A 257 6.60 -22.19 -5.54
CA LYS A 257 6.45 -20.73 -5.49
C LYS A 257 5.13 -20.37 -4.81
N ARG A 258 5.12 -19.22 -4.17
CA ARG A 258 3.93 -18.68 -3.49
C ARG A 258 3.50 -17.39 -4.16
N LEU A 259 2.19 -17.21 -4.30
CA LEU A 259 1.57 -15.94 -4.67
C LEU A 259 0.65 -15.49 -3.54
N ILE A 260 0.89 -14.29 -3.01
CA ILE A 260 0.10 -13.70 -1.93
C ILE A 260 -0.34 -12.30 -2.30
N GLY A 261 -1.42 -11.82 -1.69
CA GLY A 261 -1.86 -10.43 -1.81
C GLY A 261 -1.55 -9.62 -0.55
N SER A 262 -1.43 -8.30 -0.69
CA SER A 262 -1.27 -7.40 0.45
C SER A 262 -2.10 -6.13 0.31
N TYR A 263 -3.29 -6.14 0.92
CA TYR A 263 -4.13 -4.95 1.01
C TYR A 263 -3.59 -4.00 2.09
N MET A 264 -3.19 -2.79 1.67
CA MET A 264 -2.58 -1.76 2.53
C MET A 264 -1.38 -2.30 3.31
N GLY A 265 -0.55 -3.11 2.65
CA GLY A 265 0.67 -3.69 3.24
C GLY A 265 0.40 -4.73 4.32
N SER A 266 -0.83 -5.21 4.48
CA SER A 266 -1.24 -5.96 5.68
C SER A 266 -0.94 -5.17 6.98
N GLY A 267 -0.81 -3.84 6.85
CA GLY A 267 -0.36 -2.91 7.87
C GLY A 267 -1.31 -2.84 9.06
N GLN A 268 -0.77 -2.46 10.21
CA GLN A 268 -1.52 -2.18 11.42
C GLN A 268 -1.34 -0.70 11.73
N VAL A 269 -2.19 0.15 11.16
CA VAL A 269 -1.93 1.60 11.11
C VAL A 269 -1.66 2.25 12.48
N ARG A 270 -2.31 1.79 13.55
CA ARG A 270 -2.10 2.28 14.92
C ARG A 270 -0.80 1.81 15.59
N GLN A 271 -0.13 0.80 15.01
CA GLN A 271 1.12 0.24 15.50
C GLN A 271 2.30 0.63 14.62
N ASP A 272 2.06 0.73 13.30
CA ASP A 272 3.09 0.93 12.29
C ASP A 272 3.39 2.41 12.01
N ILE A 273 2.50 3.31 12.44
CA ILE A 273 2.66 4.78 12.40
C ILE A 273 2.66 5.29 13.83
#